data_AF-A0A945V418-F1
#
_entry.id   AF-A0A945V418-F1
#
_cell.length_a   1.000
_cell.length_b   1.000
_cell.length_c   1.000
_cell.angle_alpha   90.00
_cell.angle_beta   90.00
_cell.angle_gamma   90.00
#
_symmetry.space_group_name_H-M   'P 1'
#
loop_
_entity.id
_entity.type
_entity.pdbx_description
1 polymer ?
#
loop_
_entity_poly.entity_id
_entity_poly.type
_entity_poly.pdbx_seq_one_letter_code
_entity_poly.pdbx_strand_id
1 'polypeptide(L)'
;MTDMSDQKQMNVSAFWRVLPQDLDPIETQEWVDAFNQLVAIEGEERATFLLMKLLEQARRLRVPMPPVLNTPYSNTISLADQPPFPGNLDAEAKLSAIIRWNALAMVVRANRVNSDLGGHIATYTSSADLFEVGFNHFFRAGLDGDCVYFQPHSAPGVYSRAFLEGRLSEENVANY
;
A
#
# COMPACT_ATOMS: atom_id res chain seq x y z
N MET A 1 37.46 -15.08 13.90
CA MET A 1 37.07 -16.38 13.30
C MET A 1 35.85 -16.82 14.08
N THR A 2 34.68 -16.42 13.63
CA THR A 2 33.42 -16.65 14.35
C THR A 2 32.95 -18.04 13.98
N ASP A 3 32.86 -18.91 14.98
CA ASP A 3 32.37 -20.27 14.84
C ASP A 3 30.95 -20.26 14.24
N MET A 4 30.80 -20.86 13.06
CA MET A 4 29.53 -20.97 12.31
C MET A 4 28.83 -22.32 12.56
N SER A 5 29.22 -23.09 13.57
CA SER A 5 28.67 -24.43 13.82
C SER A 5 27.25 -24.44 14.42
N ASP A 6 26.66 -23.28 14.75
CA ASP A 6 25.34 -23.21 15.39
C ASP A 6 24.23 -22.63 14.49
N GLN A 7 24.17 -23.09 13.23
CA GLN A 7 23.05 -22.79 12.31
C GLN A 7 21.71 -23.47 12.68
N LYS A 8 21.60 -24.06 13.88
CA LYS A 8 20.35 -24.65 14.39
C LYS A 8 19.41 -23.66 15.07
N GLN A 9 19.73 -22.37 15.11
CA GLN A 9 18.73 -21.34 15.38
C GLN A 9 17.90 -21.10 14.12
N MET A 10 16.82 -21.90 14.04
CA MET A 10 15.76 -21.81 13.05
C MET A 10 15.48 -20.37 12.63
N ASN A 11 15.63 -20.10 11.34
CA ASN A 11 15.15 -18.88 10.71
C ASN A 11 13.61 -18.92 10.66
N VAL A 12 12.96 -18.70 11.81
CA VAL A 12 11.50 -18.79 11.99
C VAL A 12 10.75 -17.69 11.22
N SER A 13 11.44 -16.71 10.62
CA SER A 13 10.79 -15.59 9.93
C SER A 13 10.23 -15.95 8.55
N ALA A 14 10.81 -16.95 7.88
CA ALA A 14 10.43 -17.35 6.52
C ALA A 14 9.35 -18.45 6.48
N PHE A 15 9.19 -19.22 7.57
CA PHE A 15 8.32 -20.42 7.62
C PHE A 15 6.82 -20.13 7.72
N TRP A 16 6.40 -18.88 7.94
CA TRP A 16 4.97 -18.56 8.07
C TRP A 16 4.27 -18.28 6.74
N ARG A 17 5.01 -18.13 5.63
CA ARG A 17 4.43 -17.80 4.32
C ARG A 17 4.07 -19.02 3.49
N VAL A 18 4.68 -20.17 3.79
CA VAL A 18 4.39 -21.45 3.15
C VAL A 18 4.10 -22.44 4.25
N LEU A 19 2.85 -22.89 4.35
CA LEU A 19 2.49 -23.96 5.26
C LEU A 19 3.33 -25.20 4.88
N PRO A 20 3.96 -25.88 5.85
CA PRO A 20 4.64 -27.14 5.57
C PRO A 20 3.64 -28.16 5.01
N GLN A 21 4.15 -29.24 4.41
CA GLN A 21 3.31 -30.34 3.97
C GLN A 21 2.44 -30.83 5.14
N ASP A 22 1.13 -30.90 4.90
CA ASP A 22 0.18 -31.40 5.88
C ASP A 22 0.40 -32.90 6.09
N LEU A 23 0.66 -33.29 7.34
CA LEU A 23 0.91 -34.68 7.72
C LEU A 23 -0.38 -35.46 7.93
N ASP A 24 -1.49 -34.78 8.22
CA ASP A 24 -2.83 -35.37 8.36
C ASP A 24 -3.91 -34.45 7.78
N PRO A 25 -4.11 -34.49 6.45
CA PRO A 25 -5.11 -33.67 5.77
C PRO A 25 -6.55 -33.95 6.21
N ILE A 26 -6.83 -35.14 6.78
CA ILE A 26 -8.17 -35.50 7.23
C ILE A 26 -8.48 -34.74 8.52
N GLU A 27 -7.59 -34.81 9.52
CA GLU A 27 -7.76 -34.05 10.75
C GLU A 27 -7.84 -32.54 10.47
N THR A 28 -6.96 -32.01 9.61
CA THR A 28 -7.00 -30.59 9.22
C THR A 28 -8.34 -30.20 8.61
N GLN A 29 -8.89 -31.04 7.72
CA GLN A 29 -10.19 -30.76 7.11
C GLN A 29 -11.32 -30.82 8.13
N GLU A 30 -11.30 -31.75 9.08
CA GLU A 30 -12.30 -31.83 10.16
C GLU A 30 -12.32 -30.55 11.01
N TRP A 31 -11.15 -30.00 11.37
CA TRP A 31 -11.06 -28.73 12.10
C TRP A 31 -11.58 -27.54 11.28
N VAL A 32 -11.25 -27.49 9.99
CA VAL A 32 -11.73 -26.44 9.08
C VAL A 32 -13.25 -26.52 8.92
N ASP A 33 -13.80 -27.72 8.73
CA ASP A 33 -15.24 -27.93 8.60
C ASP A 33 -15.99 -27.58 9.89
N ALA A 34 -15.45 -27.95 11.05
CA ALA A 34 -16.02 -27.56 12.34
C ALA A 34 -16.04 -26.04 12.53
N PHE A 35 -14.97 -25.35 12.12
CA PHE A 35 -14.91 -23.89 12.18
C PHE A 35 -15.91 -23.23 11.21
N ASN A 36 -16.02 -23.74 9.98
CA ASN A 36 -16.99 -23.26 9.00
C ASN A 36 -18.43 -23.43 9.48
N GLN A 37 -18.75 -24.57 10.10
CA GLN A 37 -20.06 -24.82 10.70
C GLN A 37 -20.35 -23.86 11.85
N LEU A 38 -19.36 -23.60 12.73
CA LEU A 38 -19.51 -22.62 13.81
C LEU A 38 -19.85 -21.23 13.26
N VAL A 39 -19.14 -20.76 12.23
CA VAL A 39 -19.42 -19.47 11.59
C VAL A 39 -20.83 -19.45 11.00
N ALA A 40 -21.25 -20.52 10.32
CA ALA A 40 -22.55 -20.62 9.68
C ALA A 40 -23.72 -20.66 10.69
N ILE A 41 -23.54 -21.28 11.86
CA ILE A 41 -24.59 -21.48 12.85
C ILE A 41 -24.61 -20.37 13.91
N GLU A 42 -23.44 -19.98 14.44
CA GLU A 42 -23.30 -19.05 15.57
C GLU A 42 -22.79 -17.66 15.17
N GLY A 43 -22.29 -17.47 13.94
CA GLY A 43 -21.86 -16.18 13.40
C GLY A 43 -20.40 -15.79 13.68
N GLU A 44 -19.98 -14.67 13.08
CA GLU A 44 -18.57 -14.21 13.05
C GLU A 44 -18.04 -13.78 14.44
N GLU A 45 -18.87 -13.16 15.28
CA GLU A 45 -18.46 -12.72 16.62
C GLU A 45 -18.05 -13.93 17.48
N ARG A 46 -18.84 -15.00 17.41
CA ARG A 46 -18.57 -16.23 18.14
C ARG A 46 -17.33 -16.93 17.63
N ALA A 47 -17.16 -17.00 16.32
CA ALA A 47 -15.98 -17.58 15.69
C ALA A 47 -14.71 -16.83 16.12
N THR A 48 -14.76 -15.49 16.13
CA THR A 48 -13.68 -14.63 16.64
C THR A 48 -13.36 -14.94 18.10
N PHE A 49 -14.38 -15.06 18.95
CA PHE A 49 -14.19 -15.42 20.35
C PHE A 49 -13.50 -16.77 20.52
N LEU A 50 -13.90 -17.79 19.77
CA LEU A 50 -13.29 -19.13 19.84
C LEU A 50 -11.82 -19.09 19.40
N LEU A 51 -11.51 -18.42 18.29
CA LEU A 51 -10.13 -18.24 17.83
C LEU A 51 -9.28 -17.53 18.88
N MET A 52 -9.79 -16.47 19.51
CA MET A 52 -9.09 -15.80 20.60
C MET A 52 -8.78 -16.74 21.77
N LYS A 53 -9.71 -17.63 22.13
CA LYS A 53 -9.48 -18.64 23.19
C LYS A 53 -8.45 -19.69 22.78
N LEU A 54 -8.46 -20.15 21.54
CA LEU A 54 -7.44 -21.07 21.02
C LEU A 54 -6.06 -20.42 20.99
N LEU A 55 -5.97 -19.15 20.56
CA LEU A 55 -4.73 -18.37 20.57
C LEU A 55 -4.21 -18.14 22.00
N GLU A 56 -5.09 -17.84 22.96
CA GLU A 56 -4.74 -17.71 24.38
C GLU A 56 -4.15 -19.03 24.92
N GLN A 57 -4.78 -20.16 24.58
CA GLN A 57 -4.31 -21.48 25.00
C GLN A 57 -2.99 -21.87 24.33
N ALA A 58 -2.84 -21.60 23.03
CA ALA A 58 -1.59 -21.83 22.30
C ALA A 58 -0.42 -21.06 22.92
N ARG A 59 -0.65 -19.79 23.32
CA ARG A 59 0.35 -18.99 24.06
C ARG A 59 0.70 -19.62 25.41
N ARG A 60 -0.28 -20.09 26.19
CA ARG A 60 -0.04 -20.79 27.46
C ARG A 60 0.81 -22.04 27.27
N LEU A 61 0.55 -22.78 26.20
CA LEU A 61 1.29 -23.98 25.82
C LEU A 61 2.62 -23.69 25.12
N ARG A 62 2.96 -22.41 24.91
CA ARG A 62 4.18 -21.95 24.21
C ARG A 62 4.32 -22.53 22.79
N VAL A 63 3.19 -22.72 22.12
CA VAL A 63 3.18 -23.07 20.70
C VAL A 63 3.74 -21.87 19.91
N PRO A 64 4.74 -22.07 19.02
CA PRO A 64 5.23 -21.00 18.15
C PRO A 64 4.09 -20.46 17.27
N MET A 65 3.84 -19.15 17.34
CA MET A 65 2.77 -18.51 16.58
C MET A 65 3.36 -17.68 15.43
N PRO A 66 2.74 -17.67 14.24
CA PRO A 66 3.07 -16.69 13.22
C PRO A 66 2.85 -15.28 13.79
N PRO A 67 3.63 -14.28 13.34
CA PRO A 67 3.39 -12.90 13.70
C PRO A 67 1.98 -12.51 13.24
N VAL A 68 1.05 -12.42 14.19
CA VAL A 68 -0.39 -12.14 13.99
C VAL A 68 -0.66 -10.72 13.46
N LEU A 69 0.38 -9.97 13.12
CA LEU A 69 0.29 -8.59 12.67
C LEU A 69 0.15 -8.44 11.15
N ASN A 70 0.26 -9.53 10.39
CA ASN A 70 0.23 -9.47 8.93
C ASN A 70 -1.12 -9.98 8.41
N THR A 71 -1.78 -9.17 7.59
CA THR A 71 -2.88 -9.60 6.73
C THR A 71 -2.33 -10.41 5.55
N PRO A 72 -3.17 -11.18 4.83
CA PRO A 72 -2.78 -11.76 3.55
C PRO A 72 -2.20 -10.71 2.60
N TYR A 73 -1.27 -11.13 1.73
CA TYR A 73 -0.69 -10.25 0.70
C TYR A 73 -1.66 -10.09 -0.48
N SER A 74 -2.80 -9.46 -0.19
CA SER A 74 -3.91 -9.18 -1.09
C SER A 74 -4.54 -7.83 -0.75
N ASN A 75 -5.42 -7.33 -1.61
CA ASN A 75 -6.17 -6.11 -1.32
C ASN A 75 -7.10 -6.32 -0.10
N THR A 76 -7.12 -5.36 0.81
CA THR A 76 -8.00 -5.39 1.99
C THR A 76 -9.48 -5.23 1.62
N ILE A 77 -9.78 -4.47 0.56
CA ILE A 77 -11.14 -4.27 0.04
C ILE A 77 -11.35 -5.22 -1.13
N SER A 78 -12.39 -6.06 -1.05
CA SER A 78 -12.73 -7.02 -2.10
C SER A 78 -13.36 -6.33 -3.30
N LEU A 79 -13.42 -7.02 -4.45
CA LEU A 79 -14.09 -6.49 -5.64
C LEU A 79 -15.60 -6.28 -5.42
N ALA A 80 -16.22 -7.10 -4.57
CA ALA A 80 -17.65 -7.00 -4.25
C ALA A 80 -17.97 -5.81 -3.32
N ASP A 81 -17.02 -5.44 -2.46
CA ASP A 81 -17.14 -4.31 -1.54
C ASP A 81 -16.61 -2.99 -2.15
N GLN A 82 -16.02 -3.06 -3.35
CA GLN A 82 -15.45 -1.89 -4.01
C GLN A 82 -16.58 -0.98 -4.55
N PRO A 83 -16.65 0.28 -4.13
CA PRO A 83 -17.62 1.22 -4.69
C PRO A 83 -17.30 1.54 -6.16
N PRO A 84 -18.31 1.95 -6.96
CA PRO A 84 -18.07 2.44 -8.30
C PRO A 84 -17.15 3.67 -8.27
N PHE A 85 -16.26 3.77 -9.24
CA PHE A 85 -15.37 4.93 -9.34
C PHE A 85 -16.18 6.20 -9.69
N PRO A 86 -16.02 7.30 -8.94
CA PRO A 86 -16.90 8.47 -9.09
C PRO A 86 -16.58 9.36 -10.31
N GLY A 87 -15.38 9.21 -10.89
CA GLY A 87 -14.87 10.07 -11.96
C GLY A 87 -14.91 9.47 -13.36
N ASN A 88 -14.29 10.18 -14.31
CA ASN A 88 -14.12 9.71 -15.69
C ASN A 88 -12.68 9.25 -15.90
N LEU A 89 -12.49 7.93 -15.97
CA LEU A 89 -11.16 7.32 -16.07
C LEU A 89 -10.38 7.77 -17.32
N ASP A 90 -11.04 7.97 -18.47
CA ASP A 90 -10.35 8.39 -19.70
C ASP A 90 -9.85 9.83 -19.61
N ALA A 91 -10.65 10.71 -19.02
CA ALA A 91 -10.27 12.11 -18.80
C ALA A 91 -9.16 12.21 -17.76
N GLU A 92 -9.29 11.50 -16.64
CA GLU A 92 -8.29 11.50 -15.56
C GLU A 92 -6.97 10.85 -15.99
N ALA A 93 -7.00 9.80 -16.83
CA ALA A 93 -5.80 9.21 -17.40
C ALA A 93 -5.06 10.21 -18.31
N LYS A 94 -5.77 10.96 -19.15
CA LYS A 94 -5.17 12.02 -19.99
C LYS A 94 -4.59 13.13 -19.14
N LEU A 95 -5.29 13.56 -18.09
CA LEU A 95 -4.81 14.56 -17.15
C LEU A 95 -3.52 14.11 -16.45
N SER A 96 -3.52 12.90 -15.88
CA SER A 96 -2.35 12.28 -15.24
C SER A 96 -1.16 12.18 -16.21
N ALA A 97 -1.39 11.82 -17.47
CA ALA A 97 -0.35 11.76 -18.50
C ALA A 97 0.30 13.13 -18.77
N ILE A 98 -0.50 14.20 -18.89
CA ILE A 98 -0.01 15.57 -19.07
C ILE A 98 0.82 16.01 -17.85
N ILE A 99 0.33 15.73 -16.64
CA ILE A 99 1.01 16.12 -15.41
C ILE A 99 2.35 15.38 -15.29
N ARG A 100 2.40 14.07 -15.58
CA ARG A 100 3.64 13.28 -15.61
C ARG A 100 4.63 13.81 -16.65
N TRP A 101 4.15 14.18 -17.84
CA TRP A 101 4.99 14.74 -18.90
C TRP A 101 5.62 16.07 -18.50
N ASN A 102 4.83 17.00 -17.99
CA ASN A 102 5.31 18.31 -17.56
C ASN A 102 6.31 18.18 -16.41
N ALA A 103 6.07 17.29 -15.44
CA ALA A 103 7.00 17.01 -14.35
C ALA A 103 8.35 16.47 -14.87
N LEU A 104 8.32 15.53 -15.81
CA LEU A 104 9.51 15.03 -16.49
C LEU A 104 10.25 16.16 -17.24
N ALA A 105 9.53 16.97 -18.00
CA ALA A 105 10.10 18.05 -18.79
C ALA A 105 10.81 19.09 -17.91
N MET A 106 10.23 19.48 -16.77
CA MET A 106 10.85 20.37 -15.79
C MET A 106 12.19 19.82 -15.29
N VAL A 107 12.21 18.58 -14.81
CA VAL A 107 13.43 17.97 -14.26
C VAL A 107 14.50 17.77 -15.33
N VAL A 108 14.13 17.35 -16.54
CA VAL A 108 15.08 17.20 -17.65
C VAL A 108 15.66 18.55 -18.07
N ARG A 109 14.86 19.62 -18.11
CA ARG A 109 15.34 20.98 -18.41
C ARG A 109 16.33 21.46 -17.37
N ALA A 110 16.02 21.32 -16.08
CA ALA A 110 16.93 21.72 -15.00
C ALA A 110 18.27 20.97 -15.08
N ASN A 111 18.24 19.65 -15.28
CA ASN A 111 19.46 18.84 -15.41
C ASN A 111 20.31 19.17 -16.65
N ARG A 112 19.72 19.77 -17.70
CA ARG A 112 20.51 20.26 -18.85
C ARG A 112 21.26 21.55 -18.56
N VAL A 113 20.74 22.40 -17.67
CA VAL A 113 21.39 23.65 -17.25
C VAL A 113 22.49 23.36 -16.23
N ASN A 114 22.17 22.52 -15.24
CA ASN A 114 23.12 22.08 -14.24
C ASN A 114 22.75 20.69 -13.74
N SER A 115 23.64 19.72 -13.93
CA SER A 115 23.45 18.33 -13.52
C SER A 115 23.34 18.13 -12.01
N ASP A 116 23.82 19.08 -11.21
CA ASP A 116 23.83 19.01 -9.76
C ASP A 116 22.49 19.45 -9.14
N LEU A 117 21.60 20.08 -9.92
CA LEU A 117 20.24 20.46 -9.47
C LEU A 117 19.38 19.21 -9.22
N GLY A 118 19.59 18.14 -9.99
CA GLY A 118 18.92 16.86 -9.81
C GLY A 118 17.41 16.90 -10.06
N GLY A 119 16.66 16.08 -9.31
CA GLY A 119 15.20 15.95 -9.40
C GLY A 119 14.73 14.50 -9.52
N HIS A 120 13.71 14.14 -8.74
CA HIS A 120 13.23 12.76 -8.65
C HIS A 120 12.02 12.51 -9.56
N ILE A 121 12.28 12.04 -10.78
CA ILE A 121 11.23 11.67 -11.74
C ILE A 121 10.47 10.42 -11.27
N ALA A 122 11.22 9.42 -10.79
CA ALA A 122 10.67 8.12 -10.42
C ALA A 122 9.69 8.19 -9.24
N THR A 123 9.99 9.04 -8.24
CA THR A 123 9.20 9.13 -7.01
C THR A 123 7.79 9.68 -7.26
N TYR A 124 7.66 10.74 -8.06
CA TYR A 124 6.32 11.21 -8.44
C TYR A 124 5.63 10.19 -9.35
N THR A 125 6.35 9.62 -10.33
CA THR A 125 5.76 8.66 -11.28
C THR A 125 5.17 7.43 -10.58
N SER A 126 5.78 6.94 -9.49
CA SER A 126 5.25 5.79 -8.74
C SER A 126 4.05 6.13 -7.85
N SER A 127 3.83 7.40 -7.52
CA SER A 127 2.77 7.86 -6.61
C SER A 127 1.72 8.76 -7.27
N ALA A 128 1.87 9.05 -8.57
CA ALA A 128 1.02 10.00 -9.26
C ALA A 128 -0.46 9.60 -9.23
N ASP A 129 -0.81 8.34 -9.44
CA ASP A 129 -2.24 7.95 -9.42
C ASP A 129 -2.87 8.12 -8.03
N LEU A 130 -2.10 7.93 -6.96
CA LEU A 130 -2.57 8.22 -5.59
C LEU A 130 -2.85 9.72 -5.41
N PHE A 131 -1.95 10.59 -5.87
CA PHE A 131 -2.15 12.03 -5.79
C PHE A 131 -3.28 12.51 -6.68
N GLU A 132 -3.40 12.00 -7.90
CA GLU A 132 -4.43 12.41 -8.85
C GLU A 132 -5.83 12.03 -8.35
N VAL A 133 -5.99 10.82 -7.79
CA VAL A 133 -7.22 10.45 -7.09
C VAL A 133 -7.47 11.38 -5.91
N GLY A 134 -6.44 11.69 -5.13
CA GLY A 134 -6.49 12.65 -4.02
C GLY A 134 -7.01 14.01 -4.47
N PHE A 135 -6.40 14.63 -5.48
CA PHE A 135 -6.79 15.94 -5.98
C PHE A 135 -8.20 15.96 -6.61
N ASN A 136 -8.59 14.91 -7.34
CA ASN A 136 -9.86 14.89 -8.04
C ASN A 136 -11.05 14.58 -7.11
N HIS A 137 -10.85 13.76 -6.07
CA HIS A 137 -11.96 13.16 -5.32
C HIS A 137 -11.90 13.33 -3.80
N PHE A 138 -10.78 13.80 -3.22
CA PHE A 138 -10.62 13.84 -1.77
C PHE A 138 -10.18 15.21 -1.23
N PHE A 139 -9.10 15.78 -1.75
CA PHE A 139 -8.44 16.95 -1.16
C PHE A 139 -9.32 18.19 -1.22
N ARG A 140 -9.57 18.76 -0.04
CA ARG A 140 -10.35 19.99 0.15
C ARG A 140 -9.43 21.19 0.31
N ALA A 141 -9.64 22.23 -0.49
CA ALA A 141 -8.95 23.50 -0.36
C ALA A 141 -9.66 24.45 0.63
N GLY A 142 -8.97 25.51 1.05
CA GLY A 142 -9.52 26.56 1.92
C GLY A 142 -8.94 26.55 3.33
N LEU A 143 -9.37 27.50 4.16
CA LEU A 143 -8.87 27.66 5.54
C LEU A 143 -9.28 26.49 6.45
N ASP A 144 -10.45 25.90 6.19
CA ASP A 144 -10.94 24.68 6.84
C ASP A 144 -10.73 23.43 5.95
N GLY A 145 -9.74 23.49 5.04
CA GLY A 145 -9.39 22.43 4.11
C GLY A 145 -8.49 21.36 4.71
N ASP A 146 -8.08 20.40 3.88
CA ASP A 146 -7.23 19.30 4.30
C ASP A 146 -5.76 19.71 4.42
N CYS A 147 -5.10 19.26 5.49
CA CYS A 147 -3.65 19.37 5.65
C CYS A 147 -2.93 18.23 4.92
N VAL A 148 -2.55 18.45 3.67
CA VAL A 148 -1.86 17.44 2.85
C VAL A 148 -0.34 17.55 3.00
N TYR A 149 0.27 16.55 3.65
CA TYR A 149 1.72 16.44 3.80
C TYR A 149 2.34 15.73 2.59
N PHE A 150 2.59 16.50 1.53
CA PHE A 150 3.20 15.97 0.31
C PHE A 150 4.62 15.44 0.55
N GLN A 151 4.97 14.33 -0.10
CA GLN A 151 6.34 13.84 -0.13
C GLN A 151 7.23 14.87 -0.87
N PRO A 152 8.29 15.42 -0.27
CA PRO A 152 9.05 16.52 -0.89
C PRO A 152 9.65 16.18 -2.26
N HIS A 153 10.11 14.94 -2.44
CA HIS A 153 10.67 14.46 -3.71
C HIS A 153 9.62 14.32 -4.83
N SER A 154 8.33 14.44 -4.52
CA SER A 154 7.25 14.43 -5.51
C SER A 154 6.84 15.83 -6.00
N ALA A 155 7.52 16.88 -5.50
CA ALA A 155 7.24 18.28 -5.83
C ALA A 155 7.13 18.59 -7.34
N PRO A 156 7.95 18.00 -8.24
CA PRO A 156 7.79 18.23 -9.69
C PRO A 156 6.38 17.94 -10.21
N GLY A 157 5.70 16.94 -9.67
CA GLY A 157 4.32 16.62 -10.04
C GLY A 157 3.31 17.63 -9.53
N VAL A 158 3.48 18.11 -8.29
CA VAL A 158 2.61 19.14 -7.71
C VAL A 158 2.74 20.46 -8.48
N TYR A 159 3.97 20.87 -8.83
CA TYR A 159 4.19 22.06 -9.65
C TYR A 159 3.66 21.89 -11.07
N SER A 160 3.83 20.71 -11.65
CA SER A 160 3.26 20.38 -12.97
C SER A 160 1.74 20.55 -13.00
N ARG A 161 1.04 20.05 -11.97
CA ARG A 161 -0.40 20.25 -11.82
C ARG A 161 -0.76 21.72 -11.61
N ALA A 162 -0.04 22.42 -10.73
CA ALA A 162 -0.27 23.84 -10.48
C ALA A 162 -0.05 24.70 -11.75
N PHE A 163 0.92 24.34 -12.60
CA PHE A 163 1.11 24.95 -13.91
C PHE A 163 -0.07 24.67 -14.86
N LEU A 164 -0.52 23.42 -14.94
CA LEU A 164 -1.67 23.06 -15.78
C LEU A 164 -2.97 23.76 -15.36
N GLU A 165 -3.13 24.01 -14.07
CA GLU A 165 -4.26 24.78 -13.51
C GLU A 165 -4.06 26.31 -13.58
N GLY A 166 -2.96 26.79 -14.16
CA GLY A 166 -2.67 28.22 -14.32
C GLY A 166 -2.25 28.94 -13.04
N ARG A 167 -1.91 28.21 -11.98
CA ARG A 167 -1.42 28.75 -10.70
C ARG A 167 0.08 29.06 -10.72
N LEU A 168 0.83 28.42 -11.61
CA LEU A 168 2.23 28.72 -11.91
C LEU A 168 2.36 29.13 -13.38
N SER A 169 3.25 30.09 -13.64
CA SER A 169 3.59 30.51 -15.00
C SER A 169 4.65 29.61 -15.62
N GLU A 170 4.84 29.72 -16.94
CA GLU A 170 5.92 29.02 -17.64
C GLU A 170 7.30 29.42 -17.09
N GLU A 171 7.48 30.68 -16.70
CA GLU A 171 8.72 31.16 -16.08
C GLU A 171 8.99 30.47 -14.73
N ASN A 172 7.95 30.21 -13.92
CA ASN A 172 8.12 29.51 -12.65
C ASN A 172 8.62 28.08 -12.86
N VAL A 173 8.01 27.34 -13.80
CA VAL A 173 8.42 25.94 -14.07
C VAL A 173 9.71 25.83 -14.88
N ALA A 174 10.09 26.88 -15.61
CA ALA A 174 11.38 26.95 -16.30
C ALA A 174 12.57 27.14 -15.33
N ASN A 175 12.33 27.73 -14.15
CA ASN A 175 13.32 27.96 -13.11
C ASN A 175 13.16 27.01 -11.91
N TYR A 176 12.77 25.76 -12.17
CA TYR A 176 12.68 24.68 -11.18
C TYR A 176 14.05 24.36 -10.55
#